data_AF-A0A4Y2KVS4-F1
#
_entry.id   AF-A0A4Y2KVS4-F1
#
_cell.length_a   1.000
_cell.length_b   1.000
_cell.length_c   1.000
_cell.angle_alpha   90.00
_cell.angle_beta   90.00
_cell.angle_gamma   90.00
#
_symmetry.space_group_name_H-M   'P 1'
#
loop_
_entity.id
_entity.type
_entity.pdbx_description
1 polymer ?
#
loop_
_entity_poly.entity_id
_entity_poly.type
_entity_poly.pdbx_seq_one_letter_code
_entity_poly.pdbx_strand_id
1 'polypeptide(L)'
;MFDYEVKYSKGTANVEADMLSRHPTAQYIQHSVHLLQLDEVKTHQNLDNLYNSKYKEINDVLILKKKNLFKIVVPFSLRRKVLQNAHEQFRHPGTQKMINLINPQYYWPHINQDISVFVKHCDVCQLNKKKRQKRFGLLQTVPPSDRPSVYLSIDAVGGFNYYNSTKNTCT
;
A
#
# COMPACT_ATOMS: atom_id res chain seq x y z
N MET A 1 22.29 -0.99 33.03
CA MET A 1 22.16 0.26 32.27
C MET A 1 23.15 0.15 31.11
N PHE A 2 22.70 0.25 29.86
CA PHE A 2 23.63 0.22 28.72
C PHE A 2 23.92 1.66 28.31
N ASP A 3 25.20 1.99 28.16
CA ASP A 3 25.62 3.27 27.61
C ASP A 3 25.53 3.17 26.09
N TYR A 4 24.65 3.95 25.48
CA TYR A 4 24.58 4.10 24.04
C TYR A 4 24.48 5.57 23.65
N GLU A 5 25.10 5.90 22.52
CA GLU A 5 25.14 7.24 21.96
C GLU A 5 24.40 7.24 20.63
N VAL A 6 23.30 7.99 20.52
CA VAL A 6 22.49 8.06 19.29
C VAL A 6 23.11 9.06 18.33
N LYS A 7 23.76 8.56 17.26
CA LYS A 7 24.32 9.40 16.19
C LYS A 7 23.39 9.42 14.98
N TYR A 8 23.07 10.62 14.50
CA TYR A 8 22.31 10.79 13.26
C TYR A 8 23.18 10.42 12.05
N SER A 9 22.64 9.55 11.20
CA SER A 9 23.22 9.17 9.92
C SER A 9 22.22 9.50 8.81
N LYS A 10 22.69 10.24 7.79
CA LYS A 10 21.87 10.58 6.63
C LYS A 10 21.57 9.30 5.83
N GLY A 11 20.32 9.11 5.40
CA GLY A 11 19.89 7.86 4.76
C GLY A 11 20.72 7.39 3.55
N THR A 12 21.38 8.32 2.83
CA THR A 12 22.31 7.99 1.73
C THR A 12 23.59 7.29 2.19
N ALA A 13 24.03 7.53 3.43
CA ALA A 13 25.21 6.92 4.04
C ALA A 13 24.86 5.67 4.87
N ASN A 14 23.57 5.43 5.16
CA ASN A 14 23.10 4.28 5.92
C ASN A 14 22.84 3.07 5.01
N VAL A 15 23.83 2.73 4.19
CA VAL A 15 23.71 1.73 3.11
C VAL A 15 23.40 0.34 3.69
N GLU A 16 24.01 -0.03 4.81
CA GLU A 16 23.79 -1.32 5.48
C GLU A 16 22.32 -1.51 5.92
N ALA A 17 21.74 -0.51 6.58
CA ALA A 17 20.33 -0.56 6.97
C ALA A 17 19.38 -0.50 5.76
N ASP A 18 19.73 0.29 4.72
CA ASP A 18 18.97 0.37 3.47
C ASP A 18 19.00 -0.99 2.72
N MET A 19 20.15 -1.69 2.71
CA MET A 19 20.32 -3.01 2.10
C MET A 19 19.47 -4.09 2.77
N LEU A 20 19.40 -4.10 4.11
CA LEU A 20 18.56 -5.04 4.85
C LEU A 20 17.05 -4.77 4.60
N SER A 21 16.66 -3.51 4.43
CA SER A 21 15.27 -3.15 4.07
C SER A 21 14.90 -3.52 2.62
N ARG A 22 15.91 -3.70 1.76
CA ARG A 22 15.77 -3.99 0.32
C ARG A 22 16.25 -5.39 -0.04
N HIS A 23 16.22 -6.34 0.91
CA HIS A 23 16.69 -7.69 0.65
C HIS A 23 16.02 -8.27 -0.62
N PRO A 24 16.79 -8.68 -1.64
CA PRO A 24 16.26 -9.09 -2.94
C PRO A 24 15.33 -10.32 -2.88
N THR A 25 15.43 -11.14 -1.84
CA THR A 25 14.53 -12.28 -1.60
C THR A 25 13.08 -11.84 -1.31
N ALA A 26 12.87 -10.64 -0.74
CA ALA A 26 11.53 -10.09 -0.53
C ALA A 26 10.82 -9.73 -1.84
N GLN A 27 11.57 -9.53 -2.94
CA GLN A 27 11.01 -9.28 -4.27
C GLN A 27 10.67 -10.58 -5.03
N TYR A 28 11.22 -11.72 -4.60
CA TYR A 28 11.21 -12.98 -5.35
C TYR A 28 10.18 -14.01 -4.88
N ILE A 29 9.24 -13.61 -4.02
CA ILE A 29 8.06 -14.43 -3.72
C ILE A 29 7.08 -14.34 -4.91
N GLN A 30 7.45 -14.97 -6.02
CA GLN A 30 6.50 -15.46 -7.03
C GLN A 30 5.94 -16.81 -6.55
N HIS A 31 5.32 -16.83 -5.36
CA HIS A 31 4.48 -17.97 -5.05
C HIS A 31 3.26 -17.85 -5.96
N SER A 32 2.97 -18.90 -6.72
CA SER A 32 1.72 -18.97 -7.45
C SER A 32 0.58 -18.76 -6.46
N VAL A 33 -0.05 -17.59 -6.49
CA VAL A 33 -1.06 -17.23 -5.50
C VAL A 33 -2.35 -17.99 -5.81
N HIS A 34 -2.58 -19.07 -5.08
CA HIS A 34 -3.82 -19.82 -5.20
C HIS A 34 -4.95 -19.06 -4.49
N LEU A 35 -5.46 -18.00 -5.13
CA LEU A 35 -6.52 -17.14 -4.58
C LEU A 35 -7.91 -17.77 -4.63
N LEU A 36 -8.10 -18.76 -5.51
CA LEU A 36 -9.37 -19.47 -5.72
C LEU A 36 -9.12 -20.96 -5.90
N GLN A 37 -10.07 -21.77 -5.44
CA GLN A 37 -10.11 -23.20 -5.76
C GLN A 37 -10.65 -23.41 -7.18
N LEU A 38 -10.04 -24.33 -7.92
CA LEU A 38 -10.41 -24.62 -9.31
C LEU A 38 -11.86 -25.09 -9.44
N ASP A 39 -12.33 -25.92 -8.50
CA ASP A 39 -13.71 -26.44 -8.50
C ASP A 39 -14.74 -25.32 -8.35
N GLU A 40 -14.42 -24.31 -7.53
CA GLU A 40 -15.27 -23.13 -7.34
C GLU A 40 -15.30 -22.26 -8.60
N VAL A 41 -14.18 -22.14 -9.32
CA VAL A 41 -14.16 -21.40 -10.58
C VAL A 41 -15.04 -22.08 -11.62
N LYS A 42 -14.98 -23.41 -11.74
CA LYS A 42 -15.80 -24.19 -12.70
C LYS A 42 -17.29 -23.99 -12.47
N THR A 43 -17.76 -24.12 -11.23
CA THR A 43 -19.18 -24.00 -10.91
C THR A 43 -19.72 -22.60 -11.21
N HIS A 44 -18.97 -21.56 -10.82
CA HIS A 44 -19.39 -20.17 -11.02
C HIS A 44 -19.25 -19.68 -12.47
N GLN A 45 -18.32 -20.21 -13.26
CA GLN A 45 -18.21 -19.88 -14.69
C GLN A 45 -19.42 -20.38 -15.49
N ASN A 46 -19.94 -21.57 -15.17
CA ASN A 46 -21.14 -22.11 -15.81
C ASN A 46 -22.40 -21.28 -15.52
N LEU A 47 -22.46 -20.63 -14.36
CA LEU A 47 -23.61 -19.81 -13.98
C LEU A 47 -23.63 -18.44 -14.68
N ASP A 48 -22.47 -17.82 -14.87
CA ASP A 48 -22.38 -16.43 -15.38
C ASP A 48 -22.44 -16.32 -16.93
N ASN A 49 -22.56 -17.45 -17.67
CA ASN A 49 -22.63 -17.48 -19.15
C ASN A 49 -21.59 -16.56 -19.83
N LEU A 50 -20.32 -16.65 -19.40
CA LEU A 50 -19.21 -15.84 -19.90
C LEU A 50 -18.75 -16.26 -21.32
N TYR A 51 -19.66 -16.23 -22.30
CA TYR A 51 -19.32 -16.56 -23.68
C TYR A 51 -18.63 -15.39 -24.38
N ASN A 52 -17.36 -15.57 -24.73
CA ASN A 52 -16.62 -14.65 -25.58
C ASN A 52 -15.72 -15.46 -26.50
N SER A 53 -15.74 -15.16 -27.80
CA SER A 53 -14.89 -15.80 -28.81
C SER A 53 -13.38 -15.74 -28.48
N LYS A 54 -12.98 -14.81 -27.60
CA LYS A 54 -11.59 -14.65 -27.15
C LYS A 54 -11.16 -15.63 -26.06
N TYR A 55 -12.10 -16.29 -25.37
CA TYR A 55 -11.80 -17.22 -24.28
C TYR A 55 -11.65 -18.64 -24.82
N LYS A 56 -10.68 -19.37 -24.28
CA LYS A 56 -10.45 -20.79 -24.59
C LYS A 56 -10.76 -21.59 -23.35
N GLU A 57 -11.56 -22.62 -23.50
CA GLU A 57 -11.83 -23.56 -22.43
C GLU A 57 -10.70 -24.60 -22.37
N ILE A 58 -10.12 -24.78 -21.20
CA ILE A 58 -9.08 -25.77 -20.92
C ILE A 58 -9.42 -26.39 -19.57
N ASN A 59 -9.61 -27.72 -19.52
CA ASN A 59 -10.00 -28.45 -18.31
C ASN A 59 -11.26 -27.89 -17.63
N ASP A 60 -12.30 -27.58 -18.41
CA ASP A 60 -13.58 -26.97 -18.00
C ASP A 60 -13.45 -25.58 -17.35
N VAL A 61 -12.32 -24.89 -17.57
CA VAL A 61 -12.08 -23.54 -17.08
C VAL A 61 -11.81 -22.62 -18.26
N LEU A 62 -12.46 -21.45 -18.26
CA LEU A 62 -12.22 -20.41 -19.25
C LEU A 62 -10.88 -19.71 -18.99
N ILE A 63 -10.01 -19.73 -20.00
CA ILE A 63 -8.67 -19.14 -19.99
C ILE A 63 -8.51 -18.14 -21.14
N LEU A 64 -7.83 -17.03 -20.86
CA LEU A 64 -7.40 -16.04 -21.84
C LEU A 64 -5.88 -16.10 -22.00
N LYS A 65 -5.39 -16.25 -23.24
CA LYS A 65 -3.97 -16.08 -23.56
C LYS A 65 -3.69 -14.62 -23.92
N LYS A 66 -2.85 -13.92 -23.15
CA LYS A 66 -2.45 -12.54 -23.42
C LYS A 66 -0.96 -12.34 -23.14
N LYS A 67 -0.21 -11.79 -24.10
CA LYS A 67 1.25 -11.57 -24.00
C LYS A 67 2.02 -12.83 -23.57
N ASN A 68 1.66 -13.98 -24.15
CA ASN A 68 2.20 -15.30 -23.85
C ASN A 68 1.95 -15.84 -22.42
N LEU A 69 1.07 -15.20 -21.64
CA LEU A 69 0.60 -15.69 -20.34
C LEU A 69 -0.82 -16.24 -20.45
N PHE A 70 -1.07 -17.37 -19.79
CA PHE A 70 -2.40 -17.94 -19.62
C PHE A 70 -3.03 -17.41 -18.35
N LYS A 71 -4.25 -16.88 -18.46
CA LYS A 71 -4.97 -16.24 -17.36
C LYS A 71 -6.34 -16.84 -17.19
N ILE A 72 -6.70 -17.19 -15.97
CA ILE A 72 -8.02 -17.70 -15.61
C ILE A 72 -9.02 -16.54 -15.67
N VAL A 73 -10.12 -16.73 -16.39
CA VAL A 73 -11.20 -15.74 -16.48
C VAL A 73 -12.05 -15.84 -15.22
N VAL A 74 -12.16 -14.77 -14.43
CA VAL A 74 -12.88 -14.82 -13.14
C VAL A 74 -14.34 -14.39 -13.32
N PRO A 75 -15.32 -15.24 -12.94
CA PRO A 75 -16.75 -14.89 -12.95
C PRO A 75 -17.03 -13.75 -11.96
N PHE A 76 -18.10 -12.99 -12.18
CA PHE A 76 -18.40 -11.79 -11.38
C PHE A 76 -18.50 -12.08 -9.89
N SER A 77 -19.16 -13.18 -9.55
CA SER A 77 -19.35 -13.68 -8.18
C SER A 77 -18.06 -13.90 -7.40
N LEU A 78 -16.96 -14.32 -8.07
CA LEU A 78 -15.69 -14.62 -7.41
C LEU A 78 -14.71 -13.44 -7.37
N ARG A 79 -14.94 -12.36 -8.12
CA ARG A 79 -14.02 -11.21 -8.18
C ARG A 79 -13.75 -10.61 -6.80
N ARG A 80 -14.80 -10.41 -5.99
CA ARG A 80 -14.65 -9.87 -4.62
C ARG A 80 -13.82 -10.80 -3.75
N LYS A 81 -14.02 -12.11 -3.86
CA LYS A 81 -13.27 -13.13 -3.10
C LYS A 81 -11.78 -13.10 -3.46
N VAL A 82 -11.44 -13.01 -4.74
CA VAL A 82 -10.04 -12.83 -5.21
C VAL A 82 -9.40 -11.61 -4.57
N LEU A 83 -10.08 -10.47 -4.63
CA LEU A 83 -9.57 -9.20 -4.10
C LEU A 83 -9.35 -9.27 -2.58
N GLN A 84 -10.32 -9.83 -1.85
CA GLN A 84 -10.24 -9.99 -0.40
C GLN A 84 -9.11 -10.93 0.00
N ASN A 85 -9.04 -12.12 -0.61
CA ASN A 85 -7.99 -13.11 -0.34
C ASN A 85 -6.60 -12.51 -0.62
N ALA A 86 -6.42 -11.86 -1.77
CA ALA A 86 -5.14 -11.23 -2.11
C ALA A 86 -4.76 -10.12 -1.14
N HIS A 87 -5.74 -9.36 -0.65
CA HIS A 87 -5.49 -8.23 0.21
C HIS A 87 -5.19 -8.64 1.65
N GLU A 88 -5.87 -9.66 2.18
CA GLU A 88 -5.64 -10.20 3.52
C GLU A 88 -4.35 -11.03 3.58
N GLN A 89 -4.16 -11.96 2.63
CA GLN A 89 -2.99 -12.86 2.61
C GLN A 89 -1.67 -12.08 2.48
N PHE A 90 -1.63 -11.02 1.67
CA PHE A 90 -0.41 -10.24 1.42
C PHE A 90 -0.32 -8.97 2.27
N ARG A 91 -1.05 -8.93 3.40
CA ARG A 91 -0.95 -7.88 4.43
C ARG A 91 -1.21 -6.48 3.88
N HIS A 92 -2.41 -6.25 3.36
CA HIS A 92 -2.89 -4.94 2.88
C HIS A 92 -1.96 -4.28 1.84
N PRO A 93 -1.63 -4.98 0.74
CA PRO A 93 -0.78 -4.44 -0.31
C PRO A 93 -1.44 -3.25 -1.01
N GLY A 94 -0.64 -2.24 -1.35
CA GLY A 94 -1.11 -1.12 -2.17
C GLY A 94 -1.53 -1.54 -3.59
N THR A 95 -2.27 -0.68 -4.27
CA THR A 95 -2.87 -0.93 -5.60
C THR A 95 -1.90 -1.53 -6.62
N GLN A 96 -0.71 -0.96 -6.78
CA GLN A 96 0.26 -1.46 -7.76
C GLN A 96 0.77 -2.87 -7.43
N LYS A 97 0.96 -3.17 -6.13
CA LYS A 97 1.40 -4.51 -5.70
C LYS A 97 0.29 -5.53 -5.96
N MET A 98 -0.97 -5.19 -5.67
CA MET A 98 -2.11 -6.06 -6.01
C MET A 98 -2.25 -6.31 -7.51
N ILE A 99 -2.09 -5.27 -8.33
CA ILE A 99 -2.11 -5.38 -9.80
C ILE A 99 -1.04 -6.37 -10.27
N ASN A 100 0.17 -6.27 -9.75
CA ASN A 100 1.28 -7.15 -10.12
C ASN A 100 1.06 -8.60 -9.67
N LEU A 101 0.32 -8.79 -8.57
CA LEU A 101 0.02 -10.09 -7.99
C LEU A 101 -1.10 -10.83 -8.72
N ILE A 102 -2.19 -10.12 -9.06
CA ILE A 102 -3.39 -10.74 -9.62
C ILE A 102 -3.29 -10.88 -11.15
N ASN A 103 -2.78 -9.86 -11.86
CA ASN A 103 -2.78 -9.85 -13.32
C ASN A 103 -2.03 -11.01 -14.00
N PRO A 104 -0.96 -11.59 -13.45
CA PRO A 104 -0.29 -12.71 -14.11
C PRO A 104 -1.18 -13.96 -14.24
N GLN A 105 -2.10 -14.17 -13.30
CA GLN A 105 -2.88 -15.42 -13.18
C GLN A 105 -4.35 -15.26 -13.50
N TYR A 106 -4.94 -14.10 -13.19
CA TYR A 106 -6.37 -13.86 -13.31
C TYR A 106 -6.68 -12.75 -14.31
N TYR A 107 -7.87 -12.82 -14.89
CA TYR A 107 -8.36 -11.83 -15.82
C TYR A 107 -9.87 -11.63 -15.69
N TRP A 108 -10.30 -10.37 -15.72
CA TRP A 108 -11.68 -9.97 -16.02
C TRP A 108 -11.67 -8.54 -16.60
N PRO A 109 -12.77 -8.10 -17.25
CA PRO A 109 -12.87 -6.73 -17.73
C PRO A 109 -12.69 -5.73 -16.59
N HIS A 110 -11.90 -4.67 -16.80
CA HIS A 110 -11.67 -3.60 -15.81
C HIS A 110 -10.99 -4.01 -14.49
N ILE A 111 -10.30 -5.16 -14.45
CA ILE A 111 -9.56 -5.67 -13.28
C ILE A 111 -8.72 -4.62 -12.52
N ASN A 112 -7.98 -3.76 -13.22
CA ASN A 112 -7.15 -2.75 -12.56
C ASN A 112 -7.98 -1.65 -11.87
N GLN A 113 -9.14 -1.31 -12.44
CA GLN A 113 -10.05 -0.33 -11.84
C GLN A 113 -10.68 -0.93 -10.58
N ASP A 114 -11.15 -2.18 -10.64
CA ASP A 114 -11.73 -2.88 -9.50
C ASP A 114 -10.72 -3.00 -8.34
N ILE A 115 -9.47 -3.38 -8.63
CA ILE A 115 -8.39 -3.43 -7.63
C ILE A 115 -8.17 -2.05 -6.99
N SER A 116 -8.13 -0.99 -7.80
CA SER A 116 -7.93 0.38 -7.30
C SER A 116 -9.07 0.83 -6.39
N VAL A 117 -10.31 0.58 -6.80
CA VAL A 117 -11.51 0.88 -6.01
C VAL A 117 -11.50 0.09 -4.71
N PHE A 118 -11.21 -1.21 -4.75
CA PHE A 118 -11.18 -2.06 -3.57
C PHE A 118 -10.17 -1.58 -2.53
N VAL A 119 -8.90 -1.37 -2.92
CA VAL A 119 -7.85 -0.88 -2.01
C VAL A 119 -8.19 0.50 -1.45
N LYS A 120 -8.80 1.37 -2.27
CA LYS A 120 -9.20 2.72 -1.85
C LYS A 120 -10.27 2.67 -0.75
N HIS A 121 -11.15 1.66 -0.74
CA HIS A 121 -12.23 1.51 0.24
C HIS A 121 -11.87 0.63 1.43
N CYS A 122 -10.63 0.17 1.58
CA CYS A 122 -10.24 -0.55 2.78
C CYS A 122 -9.99 0.39 3.95
N ASP A 123 -10.77 0.27 5.02
CA ASP A 123 -10.66 1.09 6.24
C ASP A 123 -9.27 1.01 6.88
N VAL A 124 -8.73 -0.19 7.03
CA VAL A 124 -7.38 -0.42 7.59
C VAL A 124 -6.32 0.31 6.76
N CYS A 125 -6.44 0.28 5.43
CA CYS A 125 -5.53 1.00 4.55
C CYS A 125 -5.72 2.50 4.65
N GLN A 126 -6.96 2.99 4.75
CA GLN A 126 -7.23 4.43 4.88
C GLN A 126 -6.69 5.01 6.19
N LEU A 127 -6.80 4.27 7.30
CA LEU A 127 -6.32 4.70 8.62
C LEU A 127 -4.78 4.71 8.70
N ASN A 128 -4.12 3.70 8.13
CA ASN A 128 -2.67 3.56 8.24
C ASN A 128 -1.88 4.30 7.16
N LYS A 129 -2.48 4.56 6.00
CA LYS A 129 -1.76 5.18 4.88
C LYS A 129 -1.60 6.67 5.12
N LYS A 130 -0.34 7.10 5.26
CA LYS A 130 0.01 8.53 5.30
C LYS A 130 -0.59 9.23 4.08
N LYS A 131 -1.49 10.19 4.33
CA LYS A 131 -2.00 11.06 3.27
C LYS A 131 -0.80 11.77 2.65
N ARG A 132 -0.59 11.58 1.35
CA ARG A 132 0.38 12.39 0.61
C ARG A 132 -0.19 13.80 0.61
N GLN A 133 0.30 14.63 1.52
CA GLN A 133 -0.07 16.03 1.54
C GLN A 133 0.34 16.64 0.20
N LYS A 134 -0.53 17.49 -0.36
CA LYS A 134 -0.11 18.37 -1.45
C LYS A 134 1.11 19.15 -0.94
N ARG A 135 1.99 19.57 -1.86
CA ARG A 135 3.04 20.53 -1.48
C ARG A 135 2.37 21.65 -0.71
N PHE A 136 2.90 21.96 0.47
CA PHE A 136 2.43 23.12 1.22
C PHE A 136 2.42 24.32 0.28
N GLY A 137 1.38 25.15 0.42
CA GLY A 137 1.38 26.44 -0.27
C GLY A 137 2.60 27.25 0.12
N LEU A 138 2.90 28.30 -0.64
CA LEU A 138 3.89 29.27 -0.19
C LEU A 138 3.45 29.80 1.17
N LEU A 139 4.39 29.86 2.12
CA LEU A 139 4.14 30.51 3.40
C LEU A 139 3.73 31.96 3.10
N GLN A 140 2.61 32.40 3.70
CA GLN A 140 2.24 33.80 3.62
C GLN A 140 3.20 34.59 4.50
N THR A 141 3.98 35.47 3.89
CA THR A 141 4.90 36.33 4.64
C THR A 141 4.12 37.46 5.27
N VAL A 142 4.41 37.76 6.54
CA VAL A 142 3.97 38.99 7.19
C VAL A 142 4.78 40.14 6.57
N PRO A 143 4.15 41.21 6.06
CA PRO A 143 4.88 42.35 5.51
C PRO A 143 5.73 43.02 6.60
N PRO A 144 6.88 43.61 6.26
CA PRO A 144 7.69 44.35 7.22
C PRO A 144 6.90 45.52 7.78
N SER A 145 7.09 45.84 9.06
CA SER A 145 6.46 47.00 9.68
C SER A 145 7.33 48.24 9.60
N ASP A 146 6.73 49.39 9.30
CA ASP A 146 7.43 50.68 9.22
C ASP A 146 7.78 51.29 10.58
N ARG A 147 7.33 50.67 11.68
CA ARG A 147 7.49 51.16 13.06
C ARG A 147 7.82 50.00 14.00
N PRO A 148 8.55 50.25 15.11
CA PRO A 148 8.77 49.25 16.15
C PRO A 148 7.45 48.84 16.83
N SER A 149 7.41 47.62 17.38
CA SER A 149 6.30 47.08 18.20
C SER A 149 4.95 46.89 17.48
N VAL A 150 4.93 46.76 16.16
CA VAL A 150 3.69 46.54 15.38
C VAL A 150 3.22 45.08 15.41
N TYR A 151 4.16 44.13 15.44
CA TYR A 151 3.86 42.71 15.52
C TYR A 151 4.55 42.10 16.74
N LEU A 152 3.80 41.35 17.56
CA LEU A 152 4.31 40.61 18.71
C LEU A 152 3.97 39.13 18.54
N SER A 153 4.98 38.28 18.41
CA SER A 153 4.84 36.82 18.42
C SER A 153 5.34 36.30 19.76
N ILE A 154 4.48 35.61 20.50
CA ILE A 154 4.82 35.00 21.79
C ILE A 154 4.71 33.49 21.61
N ASP A 155 5.78 32.78 21.95
CA ASP A 155 5.80 31.31 21.98
C ASP A 155 6.27 30.83 23.35
N ALA A 156 5.70 29.73 23.82
CA ALA A 156 6.03 29.15 25.10
C ALA A 156 6.99 27.98 24.90
N VAL A 157 8.14 28.03 25.55
CA VAL A 157 9.10 26.90 25.55
C VAL A 157 9.05 26.23 26.92
N GLY A 158 8.93 24.90 26.94
CA GLY A 158 8.80 24.10 28.14
C GLY A 158 9.71 22.86 28.13
N GLY A 159 9.82 22.19 29.28
CA GLY A 159 10.72 21.03 29.45
C GLY A 159 12.13 21.39 29.93
N PHE A 160 12.32 22.56 30.53
CA PHE A 160 13.59 22.93 31.13
C PHE A 160 13.76 22.24 32.49
N ASN A 161 14.85 21.47 32.63
CA ASN A 161 15.30 21.04 33.95
C ASN A 161 15.84 22.27 34.68
N TYR A 162 15.19 22.67 35.77
CA TYR A 162 15.77 23.68 36.66
C TYR A 162 17.00 23.10 37.36
N TYR A 163 18.04 23.93 37.56
CA TYR A 163 19.10 23.61 38.53
C TYR A 163 18.41 23.30 39.88
N ASN A 164 18.58 22.06 40.37
CA ASN A 164 17.96 21.47 41.57
C ASN A 164 16.46 21.07 41.51
N SER A 165 15.82 20.93 40.34
CA SER A 165 14.51 20.27 40.28
C SER A 165 14.63 18.75 40.22
N THR A 166 14.18 18.05 41.26
CA THR A 166 14.09 16.57 41.33
C THR A 166 12.86 16.01 40.60
N LYS A 167 12.02 16.86 40.02
CA LYS A 167 10.84 16.42 39.27
C LYS A 167 11.26 16.12 37.83
N ASN A 168 11.43 14.84 37.53
CA ASN A 168 11.49 14.33 36.17
C ASN A 168 10.12 14.61 35.52
N THR A 169 10.05 15.56 34.58
CA THR A 169 8.84 15.77 33.80
C THR A 169 8.59 14.52 32.97
N CYS A 170 7.53 13.79 33.31
CA CYS A 170 7.14 12.54 32.66
C CYS A 170 6.84 12.79 31.18
N THR A 171 7.60 12.11 30.33
CA THR A 171 7.29 11.88 28.90
C THR A 171 6.23 10.79 28.75
#